data_AF-A0A838ULR3-F1
#
_entry.id   AF-A0A838ULR3-F1
#
_cell.length_a   1.000
_cell.length_b   1.000
_cell.length_c   1.000
_cell.angle_alpha   90.00
_cell.angle_beta   90.00
_cell.angle_gamma   90.00
#
_symmetry.space_group_name_H-M   'P 1'
#
loop_
_entity.id
_entity.type
_entity.pdbx_description
1 polymer ?
#
loop_
_entity_poly.entity_id
_entity_poly.type
_entity_poly.pdbx_seq_one_letter_code
_entity_poly.pdbx_strand_id
1 'polypeptide(L)'
;MIERKRTIGATEIDAATLQQLHAVLADNDVAPQIINSAGTKIAVPLPLLAIMRNMLADLEEGASLQVTRTPESISLQETAEYLNVSSRFVTKLVDEGVIQSMSDGQLSLADIVKYGHQQAIRTREGIVEIARLSQEAGAYD
;
A
#
# COMPACT_ATOMS: atom_id res chain seq x y z
N MET A 1 9.71 -1.11 22.69
CA MET A 1 8.51 -0.39 22.23
C MET A 1 7.53 -1.47 21.77
N ILE A 2 6.37 -1.62 22.40
CA ILE A 2 5.47 -2.75 22.10
C ILE A 2 4.68 -2.44 20.83
N GLU A 3 4.92 -3.19 19.76
CA GLU A 3 4.07 -3.20 18.56
C GLU A 3 2.66 -3.62 18.96
N ARG A 4 1.70 -2.69 18.89
CA ARG A 4 0.29 -3.01 19.12
C ARG A 4 -0.29 -3.56 17.82
N LYS A 5 -0.27 -4.88 17.70
CA LYS A 5 -0.97 -5.62 16.64
C LYS A 5 -2.45 -5.73 17.02
N ARG A 6 -3.36 -5.21 16.17
CA ARG A 6 -4.80 -5.46 16.26
C ARG A 6 -5.27 -6.07 14.95
N THR A 7 -5.90 -7.24 15.06
CA THR A 7 -6.61 -7.89 13.96
C THR A 7 -8.10 -7.65 14.16
N ILE A 8 -8.78 -7.16 13.13
CA ILE A 8 -10.24 -7.06 13.11
C ILE A 8 -10.73 -8.09 12.08
N GLY A 9 -11.52 -9.06 12.54
CA GLY A 9 -12.10 -10.06 11.66
C GLY A 9 -13.37 -9.54 11.00
N ALA A 10 -13.54 -9.78 9.69
CA ALA A 10 -14.79 -9.49 8.99
C ALA A 10 -16.01 -10.24 9.57
N THR A 11 -15.77 -11.33 10.30
CA THR A 11 -16.81 -12.17 10.94
C THR A 11 -17.64 -11.48 12.01
N GLU A 12 -17.24 -10.30 12.49
CA GLU A 12 -17.97 -9.53 13.51
C GLU A 12 -18.86 -8.42 12.92
N ILE A 13 -18.77 -8.14 11.61
CA ILE A 13 -19.53 -7.07 10.96
C ILE A 13 -20.52 -7.69 9.97
N ASP A 14 -21.79 -7.37 10.14
CA ASP A 14 -22.85 -7.80 9.22
C ASP A 14 -22.61 -7.26 7.79
N ALA A 15 -22.73 -8.14 6.79
CA ALA A 15 -22.43 -7.81 5.41
C ALA A 15 -23.34 -6.71 4.84
N ALA A 16 -24.62 -6.67 5.23
CA ALA A 16 -25.53 -5.62 4.79
C ALA A 16 -25.15 -4.26 5.38
N THR A 17 -24.65 -4.25 6.62
CA THR A 17 -24.12 -3.05 7.27
C THR A 17 -22.86 -2.53 6.57
N LEU A 18 -21.95 -3.42 6.14
CA LEU A 18 -20.77 -3.03 5.35
C LEU A 18 -21.15 -2.41 4.01
N GLN A 19 -22.08 -3.04 3.27
CA GLN A 19 -22.54 -2.53 1.98
C GLN A 19 -23.23 -1.17 2.11
N GLN A 20 -24.06 -0.99 3.14
CA GLN A 20 -24.70 0.29 3.41
C GLN A 20 -23.66 1.38 3.71
N LEU A 21 -22.65 1.06 4.53
CA LEU A 21 -21.59 2.00 4.85
C LEU A 21 -20.73 2.32 3.63
N HIS A 22 -20.38 1.34 2.80
CA HIS A 22 -19.64 1.55 1.56
C HIS A 22 -20.40 2.47 0.60
N ALA A 23 -21.71 2.25 0.42
CA ALA A 23 -22.55 3.11 -0.41
C ALA A 23 -22.60 4.56 0.09
N VAL A 24 -22.72 4.77 1.42
CA VAL A 24 -22.72 6.12 2.02
C VAL A 24 -21.38 6.83 1.85
N LEU A 25 -20.26 6.09 1.92
CA LEU A 25 -18.91 6.65 1.77
C LEU A 25 -18.44 6.75 0.31
N ALA A 26 -19.20 6.23 -0.66
CA ALA A 26 -18.92 6.35 -2.09
C ALA A 26 -19.35 7.71 -2.66
N ASP A 27 -20.31 8.38 -2.00
CA ASP A 27 -20.75 9.72 -2.34
C ASP A 27 -19.69 10.75 -1.88
N ASN A 28 -19.16 11.53 -2.81
CA ASN A 28 -18.04 12.45 -2.57
C ASN A 28 -18.50 13.90 -2.36
N ASP A 29 -19.80 14.18 -2.40
CA ASP A 29 -20.30 15.56 -2.40
C ASP A 29 -20.20 16.19 -1.00
N VAL A 30 -20.32 15.36 0.05
CA VAL A 30 -20.26 15.80 1.44
C VAL A 30 -19.37 14.88 2.27
N ALA A 31 -18.36 15.47 2.93
CA ALA A 31 -17.51 14.74 3.86
C ALA A 31 -18.36 14.19 5.03
N PRO A 32 -18.35 12.87 5.28
CA PRO A 32 -19.16 12.26 6.33
C PRO A 32 -18.75 12.79 7.70
N GLN A 33 -19.70 12.79 8.64
CA GLN A 33 -19.48 13.25 10.01
C GLN A 33 -19.63 12.09 11.00
N ILE A 34 -18.70 12.01 11.95
CA ILE A 34 -18.83 11.14 13.12
C ILE A 34 -19.57 11.91 14.19
N ILE A 35 -20.61 11.28 14.75
CA ILE A 35 -21.37 11.81 15.87
C ILE A 35 -21.04 10.97 17.10
N ASN A 36 -20.52 11.59 18.15
CA ASN A 36 -20.28 10.87 19.42
C ASN A 36 -21.58 10.72 20.23
N SER A 37 -21.53 9.97 21.33
CA SER A 37 -22.68 9.77 22.23
C SER A 37 -23.22 11.06 22.86
N ALA A 38 -22.43 12.14 22.87
CA ALA A 38 -22.83 13.46 23.36
C ALA A 38 -23.41 14.36 22.25
N GLY A 39 -23.60 13.85 21.03
CA GLY A 39 -24.12 14.62 19.90
C GLY A 39 -23.12 15.57 19.23
N THR A 40 -21.84 15.55 19.65
CA THR A 40 -20.77 16.33 19.01
C THR A 40 -20.48 15.74 17.64
N LYS A 41 -20.46 16.61 16.62
CA LYS A 41 -20.20 16.24 15.23
C LYS A 41 -18.79 16.65 14.82
N ILE A 42 -18.05 15.72 14.22
CA ILE A 42 -16.71 15.96 13.68
C ILE A 42 -16.66 15.46 12.24
N ALA A 43 -16.23 16.30 11.31
CA ALA A 43 -16.03 15.89 9.92
C ALA A 43 -14.86 14.91 9.82
N VAL A 44 -15.04 13.85 9.05
CA VAL A 44 -13.98 12.86 8.79
C VAL A 44 -12.95 13.47 7.84
N PRO A 45 -11.66 13.54 8.21
CA PRO A 45 -10.62 14.00 7.30
C PRO A 45 -10.53 13.14 6.04
N LEU A 46 -10.29 13.75 4.89
CA LEU A 46 -10.18 13.04 3.60
C LEU A 46 -9.20 11.85 3.61
N PRO A 47 -8.01 11.93 4.24
CA PRO A 47 -7.10 10.78 4.30
C PRO A 47 -7.69 9.59 5.07
N LEU A 48 -8.46 9.85 6.13
CA LEU A 48 -9.11 8.80 6.90
C LEU A 48 -10.26 8.17 6.13
N LEU A 49 -11.00 8.97 5.36
CA LEU A 49 -12.06 8.48 4.47
C LEU A 49 -11.50 7.52 3.41
N ALA A 50 -10.36 7.86 2.80
CA ALA A 50 -9.70 6.99 1.83
C ALA A 50 -9.30 5.63 2.45
N ILE A 51 -8.75 5.66 3.66
CA ILE A 51 -8.41 4.44 4.41
C ILE A 51 -9.67 3.60 4.68
N MET A 52 -10.76 4.22 5.15
CA MET A 52 -12.01 3.52 5.42
C MET A 52 -12.59 2.84 4.16
N ARG A 53 -12.54 3.52 3.00
CA ARG A 53 -13.03 2.95 1.74
C ARG A 53 -12.24 1.71 1.31
N ASN A 54 -10.91 1.76 1.43
CA ASN A 54 -10.06 0.60 1.12
C ASN A 54 -10.36 -0.56 2.09
N MET A 55 -10.48 -0.27 3.39
CA MET A 55 -10.83 -1.28 4.39
C MET A 55 -12.20 -1.92 4.10
N LEU A 56 -13.20 -1.14 3.66
CA LEU A 56 -14.52 -1.68 3.33
C LEU A 56 -14.47 -2.62 2.14
N ALA A 57 -13.74 -2.27 1.07
CA ALA A 57 -13.57 -3.15 -0.08
C ALA A 57 -12.94 -4.50 0.32
N ASP A 58 -11.87 -4.46 1.12
CA ASP A 58 -11.22 -5.68 1.61
C ASP A 58 -12.15 -6.53 2.50
N LEU A 59 -12.94 -5.89 3.38
CA LEU A 59 -13.90 -6.60 4.25
C LEU A 59 -15.08 -7.20 3.49
N GLU A 60 -15.57 -6.54 2.44
CA GLU A 60 -16.62 -7.06 1.55
C GLU A 60 -16.16 -8.33 0.82
N GLU A 61 -14.86 -8.45 0.53
CA GLU A 61 -14.23 -9.65 -0.03
C GLU A 61 -13.98 -10.75 1.01
N GLY A 62 -14.35 -10.52 2.27
CA GLY A 62 -14.15 -11.45 3.38
C GLY A 62 -12.72 -11.49 3.91
N ALA A 63 -11.88 -10.52 3.56
CA ALA A 63 -10.51 -10.45 4.04
C ALA A 63 -10.44 -10.12 5.54
N SER A 64 -9.41 -10.62 6.21
CA SER A 64 -9.07 -10.17 7.57
C SER A 64 -8.13 -8.98 7.49
N LEU A 65 -8.47 -7.90 8.18
CA LEU A 65 -7.66 -6.69 8.19
C LEU A 65 -6.76 -6.61 9.41
N GLN A 66 -5.55 -6.13 9.17
CA GLN A 66 -4.56 -5.85 10.20
C GLN A 66 -4.08 -4.41 10.06
N VAL A 67 -4.20 -3.65 11.14
CA VAL A 67 -3.68 -2.29 11.20
C VAL A 67 -2.35 -2.34 11.95
N THR A 68 -1.26 -2.03 11.25
CA THR A 68 0.07 -1.88 11.82
C THR A 68 0.53 -0.44 11.69
N ARG A 69 1.45 -0.03 12.57
CA ARG A 69 2.14 1.24 12.41
C ARG A 69 3.15 1.07 11.29
N THR A 70 3.14 1.97 10.32
CA THR A 70 4.22 2.04 9.33
C THR A 70 5.55 2.27 10.04
N PRO A 71 6.51 1.34 9.95
CA PRO A 71 7.82 1.53 10.55
C PRO A 71 8.60 2.58 9.73
N GLU A 72 9.46 3.37 10.39
CA GLU A 72 10.29 4.36 9.69
C GLU A 72 11.39 3.70 8.86
N SER A 73 11.85 2.54 9.32
CA SER A 73 12.86 1.71 8.69
C SER A 73 12.45 0.24 8.74
N ILE A 74 12.88 -0.53 7.75
CA ILE A 74 12.62 -1.96 7.62
C ILE A 74 13.94 -2.71 7.45
N SER A 75 13.97 -3.98 7.87
CA SER A 75 15.15 -4.81 7.70
C SER A 75 15.41 -5.11 6.22
N LEU A 76 16.62 -5.63 5.95
CA LEU A 76 17.01 -6.06 4.62
C LEU A 76 16.13 -7.21 4.09
N GLN A 77 15.65 -8.07 4.99
CA GLN A 77 14.72 -9.14 4.66
C GLN A 77 13.33 -8.60 4.31
N GLU A 78 12.76 -7.73 5.16
CA GLU A 78 11.45 -7.10 4.90
C GLU A 78 11.48 -6.27 3.60
N THR A 79 12.63 -5.65 3.29
CA THR A 79 12.83 -4.94 2.02
C THR A 79 12.78 -5.89 0.83
N ALA A 80 13.39 -7.07 0.95
CA ALA A 80 13.38 -8.08 -0.10
C ALA A 80 11.96 -8.59 -0.36
N GLU A 81 11.21 -8.83 0.73
CA GLU A 81 9.79 -9.19 0.67
C GLU A 81 8.95 -8.07 0.02
N TYR A 82 9.15 -6.82 0.44
CA TYR A 82 8.43 -5.66 -0.10
C TYR A 82 8.67 -5.45 -1.61
N LEU A 83 9.91 -5.58 -2.05
CA LEU A 83 10.29 -5.42 -3.47
C LEU A 83 10.04 -6.69 -4.29
N ASN A 84 9.61 -7.79 -3.66
CA ASN A 84 9.43 -9.10 -4.26
C ASN A 84 10.71 -9.62 -4.98
N VAL A 85 11.85 -9.52 -4.29
CA VAL A 85 13.18 -9.91 -4.78
C VAL A 85 13.93 -10.76 -3.74
N SER A 86 15.06 -11.34 -4.13
CA SER A 86 15.93 -12.03 -3.17
C SER A 86 16.63 -11.05 -2.22
N SER A 87 16.85 -11.41 -0.95
CA SER A 87 17.63 -10.59 -0.01
C SER A 87 19.04 -10.32 -0.52
N ARG A 88 19.65 -11.26 -1.26
CA ARG A 88 20.95 -11.08 -1.92
C ARG A 88 20.94 -9.92 -2.91
N PHE A 89 19.84 -9.73 -3.63
CA PHE A 89 19.70 -8.61 -4.55
C PHE A 89 19.60 -7.28 -3.79
N VAL A 90 18.89 -7.24 -2.67
CA VAL A 90 18.84 -6.04 -1.82
C VAL A 90 20.24 -5.70 -1.27
N THR A 91 21.01 -6.68 -0.79
CA THR A 91 22.41 -6.47 -0.38
C THR A 91 23.23 -5.85 -1.50
N LYS A 92 23.10 -6.38 -2.73
CA LYS A 92 23.79 -5.83 -3.89
C LYS A 92 23.41 -4.36 -4.14
N LEU A 93 22.13 -3.99 -4.04
CA LEU A 93 21.69 -2.60 -4.20
C LEU A 93 22.29 -1.67 -3.14
N VAL A 94 22.48 -2.18 -1.93
CA VAL A 94 23.15 -1.44 -0.84
C VAL A 94 24.65 -1.30 -1.12
N ASP A 95 25.32 -2.37 -1.52
CA ASP A 95 26.75 -2.37 -1.86
C ASP A 95 27.06 -1.42 -3.03
N GLU A 96 26.16 -1.36 -4.02
CA GLU A 96 26.26 -0.44 -5.17
C GLU A 96 25.86 1.00 -4.83
N GLY A 97 25.41 1.27 -3.61
CA GLY A 97 24.99 2.61 -3.15
C GLY A 97 23.67 3.09 -3.76
N VAL A 98 22.92 2.22 -4.43
CA VAL A 98 21.61 2.53 -5.02
C VAL A 98 20.58 2.77 -3.92
N ILE A 99 20.66 1.99 -2.84
CA ILE A 99 19.85 2.16 -1.62
C ILE A 99 20.81 2.39 -0.45
N GLN A 100 20.51 3.39 0.37
CA GLN A 100 21.34 3.70 1.54
C GLN A 100 20.90 2.89 2.77
N SER A 101 21.85 2.22 3.40
CA SER A 101 21.66 1.59 4.71
C SER A 101 21.91 2.59 5.83
N MET A 102 21.07 2.52 6.86
CA MET A 102 21.28 3.20 8.14
C MET A 102 22.40 2.50 8.93
N SER A 103 22.86 3.14 10.01
CA SER A 103 23.99 2.65 10.83
C SER A 103 23.73 1.30 11.51
N ASP A 104 22.48 0.93 11.69
CA ASP A 104 22.03 -0.34 12.27
C ASP A 104 21.75 -1.43 11.23
N GLY A 105 22.02 -1.15 9.95
CA GLY A 105 21.79 -2.09 8.85
C GLY A 105 20.34 -2.09 8.31
N GLN A 106 19.46 -1.23 8.82
CA GLN A 106 18.10 -1.09 8.30
C GLN A 106 18.00 -0.09 7.15
N LEU A 107 16.87 -0.14 6.44
CA LEU A 107 16.62 0.65 5.23
C LEU A 107 15.40 1.53 5.45
N SER A 108 15.50 2.80 5.07
CA SER A 108 14.39 3.76 5.14
C SER A 108 13.21 3.27 4.29
N LEU A 109 12.06 3.05 4.93
CA LEU A 109 10.89 2.55 4.21
C LEU A 109 10.46 3.52 3.11
N ALA A 110 10.55 4.83 3.37
CA ALA A 110 10.22 5.85 2.38
C ALA A 110 11.09 5.75 1.11
N ASP A 111 12.38 5.48 1.27
CA ASP A 111 13.30 5.32 0.15
C ASP A 111 13.04 4.00 -0.61
N ILE A 112 12.71 2.93 0.11
CA ILE A 112 12.32 1.65 -0.51
C ILE A 112 11.04 1.79 -1.34
N VAL A 113 10.00 2.45 -0.80
CA VAL A 113 8.75 2.71 -1.52
C VAL A 113 9.03 3.52 -2.78
N LYS A 114 9.84 4.57 -2.68
CA LYS A 114 10.24 5.40 -3.81
C LYS A 114 11.01 4.60 -4.87
N TYR A 115 11.97 3.78 -4.45
CA TYR A 115 12.74 2.93 -5.35
C TYR A 115 11.83 1.93 -6.10
N GLY A 116 10.94 1.25 -5.39
CA GLY A 116 10.00 0.30 -5.98
C GLY A 116 9.09 0.95 -7.03
N HIS A 117 8.55 2.13 -6.72
CA HIS A 117 7.73 2.89 -7.67
C HIS A 117 8.50 3.28 -8.94
N GLN A 118 9.72 3.77 -8.81
CA GLN A 118 10.56 4.10 -9.96
C GLN A 118 10.89 2.86 -10.81
N GLN A 119 11.11 1.71 -10.17
CA GLN A 119 11.38 0.47 -10.88
C GLN A 119 10.15 -0.03 -11.63
N ALA A 120 8.95 0.07 -11.05
CA ALA A 120 7.71 -0.28 -11.71
C ALA A 120 7.47 0.56 -12.97
N ILE A 121 7.74 1.87 -12.91
CA ILE A 121 7.68 2.76 -14.08
C ILE A 121 8.66 2.31 -15.16
N ARG A 122 9.95 2.13 -14.81
CA ARG A 122 10.99 1.69 -15.77
C ARG A 122 10.63 0.37 -16.45
N THR A 123 10.11 -0.60 -15.68
CA THR A 123 9.65 -1.88 -16.23
C THR A 123 8.53 -1.69 -17.23
N ARG A 124 7.53 -0.84 -16.92
CA ARG A 124 6.41 -0.57 -17.83
C ARG A 124 6.87 0.11 -19.12
N GLU A 125 7.78 1.08 -19.02
CA GLU A 125 8.37 1.74 -20.19
C GLU A 125 9.15 0.76 -21.06
N GLY A 126 9.93 -0.14 -20.45
CA GLY A 126 10.66 -1.19 -21.17
C GLY A 126 9.75 -2.16 -21.92
N ILE A 127 8.62 -2.57 -21.32
CA ILE A 127 7.62 -3.43 -21.98
C ILE A 127 7.03 -2.73 -23.20
N VAL A 128 6.69 -1.44 -23.09
CA VAL A 128 6.19 -0.64 -24.21
C VAL A 128 7.22 -0.57 -25.33
N GLU A 129 8.50 -0.36 -24.99
CA GLU A 129 9.57 -0.30 -25.99
C GLU A 129 9.80 -1.65 -26.69
N ILE A 130 9.79 -2.77 -25.95
CA ILE A 130 9.89 -4.12 -26.55
C ILE A 130 8.72 -4.37 -27.50
N ALA A 131 7.50 -3.97 -27.12
CA ALA A 131 6.32 -4.12 -27.97
C ALA A 131 6.45 -3.29 -29.27
N ARG A 132 6.94 -2.04 -29.16
CA ARG A 132 7.22 -1.16 -30.29
C ARG A 132 8.24 -1.77 -31.25
N LEU A 133 9.40 -2.20 -30.73
CA LEU A 133 10.47 -2.83 -31.51
C LEU A 133 9.99 -4.12 -32.20
N SER A 134 9.12 -4.89 -31.55
CA SER A 134 8.56 -6.12 -32.12
C SER A 134 7.57 -5.84 -33.26
N GLN A 135 6.78 -4.77 -33.16
CA GLN A 135 5.92 -4.30 -34.25
C GLN A 135 6.71 -3.77 -35.44
N GLU A 136 7.79 -3.03 -35.18
CA GLU A 136 8.69 -2.56 -36.23
C GLU A 136 9.39 -3.72 -36.93
N ALA A 137 9.91 -4.69 -36.18
CA ALA A 137 10.57 -5.86 -36.74
C ALA A 137 9.63 -6.78 -37.54
N GLY A 138 8.38 -6.92 -37.12
CA GLY A 138 7.35 -7.69 -37.84
C GLY A 138 6.70 -6.95 -39.02
N ALA A 139 6.93 -5.64 -39.18
CA ALA A 139 6.50 -4.85 -40.34
C ALA A 139 7.52 -4.86 -41.48
N TYR A 140 8.71 -5.44 -41.25
CA TYR A 140 9.70 -5.78 -42.27
C TYR A 140 9.59 -7.28 -42.62
N ASP A 141 8.46 -7.69 -43.19
CA ASP A 141 8.28 -8.98 -43.87
C ASP A 141 7.27 -8.84 -45.02
#